data_AF-A0A7W5D640-F1
#
_entry.id   AF-A0A7W5D640-F1
#
_cell.length_a   1.000
_cell.length_b   1.000
_cell.length_c   1.000
_cell.angle_alpha   90.00
_cell.angle_beta   90.00
_cell.angle_gamma   90.00
#
_symmetry.space_group_name_H-M   'P 1'
#
loop_
_entity.id
_entity.type
_entity.pdbx_description
1 polymer ?
#
loop_
_entity_poly.entity_id
_entity_poly.type
_entity_poly.pdbx_seq_one_letter_code
_entity_poly.pdbx_strand_id
1 'polypeptide(L)'
;MNFSVGVGGPVYYEPAPAYVAPPPVYYQPAPPAYYQPPPPVYYPAPPAYYRPPPPAYYGPPPGYYGQSGGSRPRLSDMQQRALDNCSLLAPNEQRRCRATVMSTTR
;
A
#
# COMPACT_ATOMS: atom_id res chain seq x y z
N MET A 1 93.32 43.07 73.12
CA MET A 1 93.31 42.10 72.00
C MET A 1 91.99 42.26 71.26
N ASN A 2 92.10 42.27 69.94
CA ASN A 2 91.13 42.88 69.02
C ASN A 2 89.88 42.02 68.84
N PHE A 3 88.71 42.64 68.78
CA PHE A 3 87.48 41.98 68.35
C PHE A 3 87.29 42.19 66.84
N SER A 4 86.94 41.12 66.14
CA SER A 4 86.52 41.17 64.74
C SER A 4 85.11 40.61 64.66
N VAL A 5 84.10 41.50 64.62
CA VAL A 5 82.73 41.12 64.27
C VAL A 5 82.60 41.33 62.77
N GLY A 6 82.68 40.24 61.99
CA GLY A 6 82.43 40.27 60.56
C GLY A 6 80.95 40.47 60.31
N VAL A 7 80.55 41.68 59.93
CA VAL A 7 79.18 41.97 59.49
C VAL A 7 79.08 41.58 58.01
N GLY A 8 78.67 40.35 57.75
CA GLY A 8 78.30 39.92 56.40
C GLY A 8 77.02 40.65 55.98
N GLY A 9 77.14 41.60 55.06
CA GLY A 9 75.98 42.25 54.45
C GLY A 9 75.21 41.27 53.55
N PRO A 10 73.88 41.43 53.38
CA PRO A 10 73.10 40.55 52.52
C PRO A 10 73.50 40.73 51.05
N VAL A 11 73.95 39.65 50.43
CA VAL A 11 74.17 39.60 48.98
C VAL A 11 72.82 39.38 48.33
N TYR A 12 72.33 40.40 47.62
CA TYR A 12 71.15 40.26 46.77
C TYR A 12 71.56 39.58 45.45
N TYR A 13 71.00 38.40 45.21
CA TYR A 13 71.14 37.68 43.96
C TYR A 13 69.82 37.81 43.19
N GLU A 14 69.86 38.49 42.04
CA GLU A 14 68.71 38.52 41.13
C GLU A 14 68.79 37.28 40.21
N PRO A 15 67.80 36.38 40.24
CA PRO A 15 67.82 35.21 39.38
C PRO A 15 67.71 35.65 37.91
N ALA A 16 68.57 35.12 37.05
CA ALA A 16 68.50 35.39 35.62
C ALA A 16 67.12 34.96 35.07
N PRO A 17 66.48 35.78 34.22
CA PRO A 17 65.18 35.42 33.65
C PRO A 17 65.29 34.17 32.78
N ALA A 18 64.55 33.12 33.16
CA ALA A 18 64.49 31.88 32.40
C ALA A 18 63.42 31.98 31.31
N TYR A 19 63.85 32.00 30.05
CA TYR A 19 62.96 31.94 28.89
C TYR A 19 62.72 30.49 28.51
N VAL A 20 61.53 29.97 28.83
CA VAL A 20 61.10 28.64 28.40
C VAL A 20 60.14 28.80 27.23
N ALA A 21 60.52 28.25 26.08
CA ALA A 21 59.61 28.14 24.95
C ALA A 21 58.56 27.06 25.27
N PRO A 22 57.26 27.33 25.08
CA PRO A 22 56.24 26.31 25.26
C PRO A 22 56.42 25.19 24.22
N PRO A 23 56.04 23.95 24.56
CA PRO A 23 56.11 22.85 23.62
C PRO A 23 55.20 23.11 22.41
N PRO A 24 55.57 22.63 21.21
CA PRO A 24 54.73 22.78 20.03
C PRO A 24 53.41 22.01 20.19
N VAL A 25 52.29 22.65 19.86
CA VAL A 25 50.97 22.02 19.84
C VAL A 25 50.68 21.56 18.42
N TYR A 26 50.51 20.25 18.24
CA TYR A 26 50.12 19.67 16.96
C TYR A 26 48.61 19.49 16.91
N TYR A 27 47.97 20.11 15.92
CA TYR A 27 46.55 19.92 15.64
C TYR A 27 46.36 18.78 14.64
N GLN A 28 45.54 17.81 15.03
CA GLN A 28 45.08 16.79 14.11
C GLN A 28 43.79 17.27 13.43
N PRO A 29 43.73 17.30 12.10
CA PRO A 29 42.51 17.64 11.37
C PRO A 29 41.40 16.64 11.69
N ALA A 30 40.16 17.13 11.73
CA ALA A 30 39.00 16.25 11.84
C ALA A 30 38.96 15.28 10.65
N PRO A 31 38.56 14.01 10.85
CA PRO A 31 38.42 13.05 9.77
C PRO A 31 37.36 13.54 8.76
N PRO A 32 37.56 13.28 7.45
CA PRO A 32 36.59 13.66 6.43
C PRO A 32 35.31 12.85 6.59
N ALA A 33 34.17 13.55 6.57
CA ALA A 33 32.86 12.92 6.51
C ALA A 33 32.51 12.63 5.05
N TYR A 34 32.34 11.35 4.71
CA TYR A 34 31.89 10.94 3.38
C TYR A 34 30.37 10.83 3.36
N TYR A 35 29.74 11.53 2.42
CA TYR A 35 28.31 11.39 2.19
C TYR A 35 28.03 10.06 1.49
N GLN A 36 27.20 9.23 2.11
CA GLN A 36 26.67 8.03 1.49
C GLN A 36 25.21 8.27 1.10
N PRO A 37 24.87 8.28 -0.20
CA PRO A 37 23.49 8.40 -0.63
C PRO A 37 22.67 7.17 -0.19
N PRO A 38 21.37 7.33 0.09
CA PRO A 38 20.49 6.21 0.40
C PRO A 38 20.38 5.26 -0.81
N PRO A 39 20.20 3.95 -0.57
CA PRO A 39 20.05 2.98 -1.64
C PRO A 39 18.79 3.28 -2.48
N PRO A 40 18.84 3.06 -3.80
CA PRO A 40 17.69 3.25 -4.66
C PRO A 40 16.59 2.23 -4.34
N VAL A 41 15.36 2.71 -4.21
CA VAL A 41 14.18 1.86 -4.06
C VAL A 41 13.57 1.61 -5.43
N TYR A 42 13.59 0.35 -5.86
CA TYR A 42 12.94 -0.07 -7.10
C TYR A 42 11.52 -0.55 -6.81
N TYR A 43 10.54 0.13 -7.40
CA TYR A 43 9.16 -0.33 -7.40
C TYR A 43 8.89 -1.11 -8.69
N PRO A 44 8.41 -2.36 -8.60
CA PRO A 44 7.98 -3.07 -9.79
C PRO A 44 6.75 -2.37 -10.38
N ALA A 45 6.71 -2.25 -11.71
CA ALA A 45 5.52 -1.78 -12.40
C ALA A 45 4.36 -2.76 -12.09
N PRO A 46 3.14 -2.25 -11.84
CA PRO A 46 1.99 -3.12 -11.63
C PRO A 46 1.74 -3.98 -12.88
N PRO A 47 1.31 -5.23 -12.72
CA PRO A 47 1.03 -6.11 -13.85
C PRO A 47 -0.09 -5.51 -14.71
N ALA A 48 0.22 -5.26 -15.98
CA ALA A 48 -0.75 -4.84 -16.97
C ALA A 48 -1.52 -6.07 -17.45
N TYR A 49 -2.73 -6.27 -16.92
CA TYR A 49 -3.64 -7.27 -17.44
C TYR A 49 -4.29 -6.74 -18.71
N TYR A 50 -3.86 -7.25 -19.86
CA TYR A 50 -4.57 -7.03 -21.11
C TYR A 50 -5.94 -7.71 -21.04
N ARG A 51 -6.99 -6.90 -20.88
CA ARG A 51 -8.37 -7.34 -21.07
C ARG A 51 -8.79 -6.94 -22.47
N PRO A 52 -8.97 -7.89 -23.40
CA PRO A 52 -9.53 -7.58 -24.70
C PRO A 52 -10.88 -6.86 -24.50
N PRO A 53 -11.20 -5.85 -25.32
CA PRO A 53 -12.53 -5.24 -25.28
C PRO A 53 -13.59 -6.33 -25.50
N PRO A 54 -14.71 -6.29 -24.78
CA PRO A 54 -15.78 -7.25 -24.99
C PRO A 54 -16.23 -7.20 -26.46
N PRO A 55 -16.57 -8.35 -27.07
CA PRO A 55 -17.03 -8.37 -28.45
C PRO A 55 -18.23 -7.45 -28.60
N ALA A 56 -18.16 -6.52 -29.55
CA ALA A 56 -19.26 -5.65 -29.91
C ALA A 56 -20.33 -6.50 -30.62
N TYR A 57 -21.32 -6.96 -29.85
CA TYR A 57 -22.52 -7.55 -30.42
C TYR A 57 -23.37 -6.42 -31.01
N TYR A 58 -23.33 -6.25 -32.33
CA TYR A 58 -24.34 -5.48 -33.05
C TYR A 58 -25.62 -6.30 -33.10
N GLY A 59 -26.34 -6.32 -31.97
CA GLY A 59 -27.73 -6.74 -31.94
C GLY A 59 -28.62 -5.67 -32.55
N PRO A 60 -29.75 -6.03 -33.18
CA PRO A 60 -30.75 -5.05 -33.58
C PRO A 60 -31.14 -4.19 -32.37
N PRO A 61 -31.45 -2.90 -32.57
CA PRO A 61 -31.76 -1.99 -31.47
C PRO A 61 -32.87 -2.61 -30.59
N PRO A 62 -32.73 -2.57 -29.25
CA PRO A 62 -33.80 -3.01 -28.36
C PRO A 62 -34.96 -2.01 -28.46
N GLY A 63 -35.80 -2.24 -29.46
CA GLY A 63 -36.92 -1.37 -29.78
C GLY A 63 -37.81 -2.04 -30.81
N TYR A 64 -39.03 -2.36 -30.37
CA TYR A 64 -40.23 -2.66 -31.19
C TYR A 64 -40.55 -4.11 -31.60
N TYR A 65 -39.84 -5.14 -31.12
CA TYR A 65 -40.33 -6.53 -31.26
C TYR A 65 -40.34 -7.33 -29.95
N GLY A 66 -40.33 -6.64 -28.79
CA GLY A 66 -40.44 -7.29 -27.47
C GLY A 66 -41.85 -7.30 -26.88
N GLN A 67 -42.86 -6.77 -27.58
CA GLN A 67 -44.18 -6.55 -26.99
C GLN A 67 -45.32 -6.76 -28.00
N SER A 68 -45.29 -7.87 -28.72
CA SER A 68 -46.45 -8.34 -29.48
C SER A 68 -46.34 -9.84 -29.72
N GLY A 69 -46.70 -10.64 -28.70
CA GLY A 69 -46.73 -12.08 -28.88
C GLY A 69 -47.06 -12.93 -27.65
N GLY A 70 -48.10 -12.57 -26.90
CA GLY A 70 -48.71 -13.47 -25.92
C GLY A 70 -48.78 -12.90 -24.53
N SER A 71 -50.00 -12.53 -24.11
CA SER A 71 -50.35 -12.31 -22.71
C SER A 71 -49.79 -13.47 -21.88
N ARG A 72 -48.80 -13.19 -21.01
CA ARG A 72 -48.46 -14.14 -19.95
C ARG A 72 -49.76 -14.41 -19.19
N PRO A 73 -50.24 -15.67 -19.11
CA PRO A 73 -51.46 -15.97 -18.37
C PRO A 73 -51.32 -15.39 -16.95
N ARG A 74 -52.33 -14.65 -16.49
CA ARG A 74 -52.35 -14.12 -15.12
C ARG A 74 -52.66 -15.29 -14.18
N LEU A 75 -51.62 -16.07 -13.87
CA LEU A 75 -51.71 -17.18 -12.94
C LEU A 75 -52.03 -16.64 -11.55
N SER A 76 -53.02 -17.23 -10.89
CA SER A 76 -53.23 -17.02 -9.46
C SER A 76 -52.04 -17.57 -8.66
N ASP A 77 -51.86 -17.11 -7.42
CA ASP A 77 -50.74 -17.57 -6.57
C ASP A 77 -50.69 -19.10 -6.43
N MET A 78 -51.86 -19.74 -6.39
CA MET A 78 -51.96 -21.21 -6.35
C MET A 78 -51.50 -21.85 -7.66
N GLN A 79 -51.82 -21.26 -8.81
CA GLN A 79 -51.38 -21.77 -10.12
C GLN A 79 -49.89 -21.55 -10.34
N GLN A 80 -49.35 -20.43 -9.87
CA GLN A 80 -47.91 -20.18 -9.92
C GLN A 80 -47.16 -21.22 -9.09
N ARG A 81 -47.61 -21.47 -7.85
CA ARG A 81 -47.01 -22.49 -6.98
C ARG A 81 -47.15 -23.90 -7.57
N ALA A 82 -48.25 -24.20 -8.25
CA ALA A 82 -48.43 -25.47 -8.94
C ALA A 82 -47.46 -25.64 -10.12
N LEU A 83 -47.19 -24.57 -10.89
CA LEU A 83 -46.17 -24.58 -11.95
C LEU A 83 -44.76 -24.80 -11.39
N ASP A 84 -44.44 -24.17 -10.27
CA ASP A 84 -43.12 -24.30 -9.64
C ASP A 84 -42.90 -25.74 -9.13
N ASN A 85 -43.94 -26.37 -8.56
CA ASN A 85 -43.89 -27.77 -8.15
C ASN A 85 -43.67 -28.73 -9.32
N CYS A 86 -44.08 -28.38 -10.55
CA CYS A 86 -43.81 -29.21 -11.73
C CYS A 86 -42.31 -29.42 -11.98
N SER A 87 -41.43 -28.54 -11.48
CA SER A 87 -39.98 -28.69 -11.61
C SER A 87 -39.40 -29.83 -10.77
N LEU A 88 -40.13 -30.30 -9.78
CA LEU A 88 -39.73 -31.40 -8.88
C LEU A 88 -40.05 -32.79 -9.47
N LEU A 89 -40.81 -32.84 -10.57
CA LEU A 89 -41.15 -34.08 -11.26
C LEU A 89 -40.07 -34.51 -12.25
N ALA A 90 -40.11 -35.78 -12.66
CA ALA A 90 -39.22 -36.30 -13.70
C ALA A 90 -39.41 -35.52 -15.03
N PRO A 91 -38.35 -35.31 -15.84
CA PRO A 91 -38.39 -34.43 -17.03
C PRO A 91 -39.51 -34.74 -18.04
N ASN A 92 -39.89 -36.01 -18.16
CA ASN A 92 -40.98 -36.49 -19.00
C ASN A 92 -42.38 -36.07 -18.49
N GLU A 93 -42.54 -35.86 -17.18
CA GLU A 93 -43.80 -35.49 -16.53
C GLU A 93 -44.00 -33.97 -16.44
N GLN A 94 -42.89 -33.19 -16.46
CA GLN A 94 -42.94 -31.73 -16.35
C GLN A 94 -43.79 -31.09 -17.45
N ARG A 95 -43.73 -31.61 -18.68
CA ARG A 95 -44.52 -31.09 -19.81
C ARG A 95 -46.02 -31.28 -19.60
N ARG A 96 -46.42 -32.44 -19.09
CA ARG A 96 -47.83 -32.74 -18.79
C ARG A 96 -48.32 -31.88 -17.61
N CYS A 97 -47.52 -31.78 -16.55
CA CYS A 97 -47.85 -30.96 -15.38
C CYS A 97 -48.07 -29.49 -15.76
N ARG A 98 -47.14 -28.88 -16.51
CA ARG A 98 -47.26 -27.49 -16.96
C ARG A 98 -48.49 -27.27 -17.84
N ALA A 99 -48.78 -28.20 -18.75
CA ALA A 99 -49.95 -28.11 -19.62
C ALA A 99 -51.26 -28.12 -18.80
N THR A 100 -51.36 -29.01 -17.81
CA THR A 100 -52.53 -29.07 -16.91
C THR A 100 -52.72 -27.76 -16.16
N VAL A 101 -51.66 -27.19 -15.57
CA VAL A 101 -51.80 -25.92 -14.84
C VAL A 101 -52.20 -24.77 -15.78
N MET A 102 -51.60 -24.70 -16.97
CA MET A 102 -51.96 -23.69 -17.97
C MET A 102 -53.39 -23.87 -18.52
N SER A 103 -53.95 -25.08 -18.53
CA SER A 103 -55.36 -25.28 -18.91
C SER A 103 -56.36 -24.69 -17.90
N THR A 104 -55.91 -24.38 -16.68
CA THR A 104 -56.77 -23.80 -15.64
C THR A 104 -56.76 -22.27 -15.62
N THR A 105 -55.90 -21.62 -16.41
CA THR A 105 -55.89 -20.16 -16.53
C THR A 105 -57.10 -19.72 -17.34
N ARG A 106 -58.06 -19.03 -16.70
CA ARG A 106 -59.24 -18.45 -17.34
C ARG A 106 -58.94 -17.06 -17.93
#